data_AF-A0A382BKR5-F1
#
_entry.id   AF-A0A382BKR5-F1
#
_cell.length_a   1.000
_cell.length_b   1.000
_cell.length_c   1.000
_cell.angle_alpha   90.00
_cell.angle_beta   90.00
_cell.angle_gamma   90.00
#
_symmetry.space_group_name_H-M   'P 1'
#
loop_
_entity.id
_entity.type
_entity.pdbx_description
1 polymer ?
#
loop_
_entity_poly.entity_id
_entity_poly.type
_entity_poly.pdbx_seq_one_letter_code
_entity_poly.pdbx_strand_id
1 'polypeptide(L)'
;WFSGFHKELASTVWIGTDDFSSLGDNEYGSLTALPTWVDFMQVAKDGLEIDDWKTPAGVSYVRVSRDSGKPTENLDEDSYFELFLDE
;
A
#
# COMPACT_ATOMS: atom_id res chain seq x y z
N TRP A 1 5.82 13.03 -5.68
CA TRP A 1 6.18 12.34 -4.42
C TRP A 1 5.69 10.91 -4.47
N PHE A 2 6.42 10.00 -3.82
CA PHE A 2 5.95 8.66 -3.48
C PHE A 2 6.59 8.23 -2.16
N SER A 3 5.81 7.65 -1.25
CA SER A 3 6.30 7.11 0.02
C SER A 3 5.81 5.67 0.18
N GLY A 4 6.72 4.77 0.53
CA GLY A 4 6.42 3.38 0.78
C GLY A 4 7.35 2.82 1.85
N PHE A 5 7.04 1.62 2.31
CA PHE A 5 7.78 1.01 3.41
C PHE A 5 7.89 -0.51 3.28
N HIS A 6 8.93 -1.01 3.90
CA HIS A 6 9.12 -2.35 4.42
C HIS A 6 9.17 -2.25 5.96
N LYS A 7 9.02 -3.36 6.68
CA LYS A 7 9.11 -3.39 8.15
C LYS A 7 10.34 -2.67 8.71
N GLU A 8 11.47 -2.76 8.02
CA GLU A 8 12.77 -2.23 8.45
C GLU A 8 13.24 -1.01 7.65
N LEU A 9 12.47 -0.58 6.65
CA LEU A 9 12.88 0.51 5.76
C LEU A 9 11.67 1.34 5.33
N ALA A 10 11.66 2.62 5.68
CA ALA A 10 10.76 3.59 5.08
C ALA A 10 11.55 4.48 4.12
N SER A 11 10.98 4.74 2.95
CA SER A 11 11.62 5.59 1.94
C SER A 11 10.60 6.49 1.26
N THR A 12 11.04 7.70 0.94
CA THR A 12 10.24 8.71 0.23
C THR A 12 11.06 9.27 -0.93
N VAL A 13 10.41 9.45 -2.07
CA VAL A 13 10.99 10.06 -3.26
C VAL A 13 10.21 11.33 -3.57
N TRP A 14 10.93 12.43 -3.70
CA TRP A 14 10.43 13.67 -4.26
C TRP A 14 11.02 13.91 -5.64
N ILE A 15 10.19 14.46 -6.52
CA ILE A 15 10.63 15.02 -7.79
C ILE A 15 9.91 16.36 -7.96
N GLY A 16 10.66 17.38 -8.35
CA GLY A 16 10.19 18.73 -8.55
C GLY A 16 11.32 19.60 -9.08
N THR A 17 10.99 20.85 -9.37
CA THR A 17 11.93 21.89 -9.75
C THR A 17 12.16 22.84 -8.57
N ASP A 18 13.37 23.38 -8.45
CA ASP A 18 13.73 24.28 -7.34
C ASP A 18 12.94 25.61 -7.40
N ASP A 19 12.46 25.99 -8.59
CA ASP A 19 11.65 27.18 -8.82
C ASP A 19 10.14 26.93 -8.74
N PHE A 20 9.72 25.72 -8.34
CA PHE A 20 8.33 25.27 -8.25
C PHE A 20 7.54 25.34 -9.55
N SER A 21 8.23 25.39 -10.70
CA SER A 21 7.60 25.29 -12.00
C SER A 21 6.90 23.94 -12.20
N SER A 22 5.92 23.92 -13.11
CA SER A 22 5.22 22.68 -13.46
C SER A 22 6.18 21.65 -14.04
N LEU A 23 6.02 20.38 -13.65
CA LEU A 23 6.74 19.26 -14.25
C LEU A 23 6.27 18.92 -15.67
N GLY A 24 5.11 19.45 -16.08
CA GLY A 24 4.49 19.19 -17.37
C GLY A 24 3.07 18.65 -17.23
N ASP A 25 2.37 18.57 -18.36
CA ASP A 25 1.04 17.96 -18.40
C ASP A 25 1.13 16.44 -18.21
N ASN A 26 0.18 15.87 -17.45
CA ASN A 26 0.13 14.45 -17.10
C ASN A 26 1.30 13.94 -16.23
N GLU A 27 2.05 14.82 -15.57
CA GLU A 27 3.04 14.41 -14.57
C GLU A 27 2.39 14.23 -13.20
N TYR A 28 2.28 12.98 -12.75
CA TYR A 28 1.74 12.61 -11.44
C TYR A 28 2.79 11.88 -10.60
N GLY A 29 2.64 11.90 -9.28
CA GLY A 29 3.53 11.15 -8.38
C GLY A 29 3.67 9.66 -8.74
N SER A 30 2.60 9.05 -9.28
CA SER A 30 2.59 7.66 -9.79
C SER A 30 3.38 7.45 -11.09
N LEU A 31 3.58 8.48 -11.90
CA LEU A 31 4.32 8.40 -13.17
C LEU A 31 5.75 8.89 -13.06
N THR A 32 6.03 9.83 -12.15
CA THR A 32 7.38 10.40 -12.00
C THR A 32 8.11 9.80 -10.79
N ALA A 33 7.54 9.89 -9.59
CA ALA A 33 8.25 9.54 -8.34
C ALA A 33 8.19 8.04 -8.00
N LEU A 34 7.09 7.36 -8.31
CA LEU A 34 6.93 5.93 -8.06
C LEU A 34 7.96 5.07 -8.81
N PRO A 35 8.24 5.28 -10.12
CA PRO A 35 9.27 4.50 -10.81
C PRO A 35 10.65 4.58 -10.15
N THR A 36 11.06 5.79 -9.75
CA THR A 36 12.34 5.98 -9.02
C THR A 36 12.34 5.24 -7.68
N TRP A 37 11.21 5.25 -6.96
CA TRP A 37 11.07 4.48 -5.73
C TRP A 37 11.14 2.97 -5.97
N VAL A 38 10.52 2.47 -7.05
CA VAL A 38 10.57 1.07 -7.46
C VAL A 38 12.00 0.65 -7.77
N ASP A 39 12.74 1.44 -8.56
CA ASP A 39 14.14 1.16 -8.89
C ASP A 39 15.02 1.10 -7.65
N PHE A 40 14.84 2.03 -6.71
CA PHE A 40 15.54 2.00 -5.42
C PHE A 40 15.21 0.73 -4.62
N MET A 41 13.92 0.41 -4.48
CA MET A 41 13.48 -0.74 -3.69
C MET A 41 13.83 -2.09 -4.33
N GLN A 42 13.98 -2.16 -5.67
CA GLN A 42 14.45 -3.37 -6.35
C GLN A 42 15.85 -3.79 -5.91
N VAL A 43 16.72 -2.82 -5.58
CA VAL A 43 18.06 -3.08 -5.05
C VAL A 43 18.02 -3.19 -3.53
N ALA A 44 17.29 -2.31 -2.85
CA ALA A 44 17.27 -2.27 -1.38
C ALA A 44 16.67 -3.55 -0.76
N LYS A 45 15.72 -4.21 -1.43
CA LYS A 45 15.03 -5.40 -0.91
C LYS A 45 15.94 -6.62 -0.72
N ASP A 46 17.08 -6.69 -1.41
CA ASP A 46 17.96 -7.88 -1.33
C ASP A 46 18.56 -8.07 0.07
N GLY A 47 18.57 -7.02 0.90
CA GLY A 47 18.98 -7.09 2.30
C GLY A 47 17.81 -7.12 3.31
N LEU A 48 16.56 -7.19 2.85
CA LEU A 48 15.37 -7.10 3.69
C LEU A 48 14.69 -8.47 3.77
N GLU A 49 14.57 -9.01 4.99
CA GLU A 49 13.85 -10.27 5.20
C GLU A 49 12.35 -10.08 5.00
N ILE A 50 11.73 -10.98 4.23
CA ILE A 50 10.28 -11.02 4.08
C ILE A 50 9.68 -11.49 5.40
N ASP A 51 8.91 -10.63 6.07
CA ASP A 51 8.15 -11.01 7.26
C ASP A 51 6.81 -11.64 6.85
N ASP A 52 6.51 -12.78 7.45
CA ASP A 52 5.18 -13.37 7.32
C ASP A 52 4.17 -12.49 8.04
N TRP A 53 3.05 -12.18 7.38
CA TRP A 53 1.96 -11.44 8.02
C TRP A 53 1.44 -12.22 9.23
N LYS A 54 1.59 -11.63 10.42
CA LYS A 54 1.01 -12.13 11.67
C LYS A 54 -0.07 -11.16 12.09
N THR A 55 -1.32 -11.59 12.00
CA THR A 55 -2.46 -10.79 12.45
C THR A 55 -2.23 -10.35 13.89
N PRO A 56 -2.21 -9.03 14.17
CA PRO A 56 -2.04 -8.53 15.53
C PRO A 56 -3.19 -8.98 16.44
N ALA A 57 -2.94 -8.99 17.75
CA ALA A 57 -4.00 -9.22 18.72
C ALA A 57 -5.08 -8.13 18.60
N GLY A 58 -6.36 -8.51 18.66
CA GLY A 58 -7.49 -7.60 18.48
C GLY A 58 -7.82 -7.32 17.01
N VAL A 59 -7.32 -8.12 16.07
CA VAL A 59 -7.68 -8.06 14.65
C VAL A 59 -8.14 -9.44 14.19
N SER A 60 -9.25 -9.50 13.46
CA SER A 60 -9.80 -10.73 12.89
C SER A 60 -10.21 -10.58 11.43
N TYR A 61 -10.26 -11.70 10.71
CA TYR A 61 -10.79 -11.74 9.35
C TYR A 61 -12.29 -11.94 9.38
N VAL A 62 -13.03 -10.94 8.90
CA VAL A 62 -14.50 -10.97 8.83
C VAL A 62 -14.91 -11.04 7.36
N ARG A 63 -15.94 -11.83 7.07
CA ARG A 63 -16.50 -11.89 5.72
C ARG A 63 -17.41 -10.71 5.50
N VAL A 64 -17.20 -9.98 4.40
CA VAL A 64 -17.89 -8.74 4.05
C VAL A 64 -18.54 -8.86 2.68
N SER A 65 -19.77 -8.36 2.56
CA SER A 65 -20.46 -8.23 1.27
C SER A 65 -19.88 -7.05 0.49
N ARG A 66 -19.52 -7.27 -0.78
CA ARG A 66 -18.98 -6.24 -1.69
C ARG A 66 -19.92 -5.04 -1.88
N ASP A 67 -21.22 -5.30 -1.96
CA ASP A 67 -22.22 -4.26 -2.20
C ASP A 67 -22.48 -3.39 -0.97
N SER A 68 -22.52 -4.00 0.21
CA SER A 68 -22.94 -3.32 1.44
C SER A 68 -21.79 -2.85 2.32
N GLY A 69 -20.60 -3.43 2.18
CA GLY A 69 -19.46 -3.20 3.08
C GLY A 69 -19.68 -3.71 4.50
N LYS A 70 -20.72 -4.53 4.74
CA LYS A 70 -21.07 -5.05 6.06
C LYS A 70 -20.69 -6.53 6.23
N PRO A 71 -20.47 -6.98 7.47
CA PRO A 71 -20.31 -8.40 7.77
C PRO A 71 -21.47 -9.23 7.22
N THR A 72 -21.16 -10.38 6.63
CA THR A 72 -22.14 -11.30 6.05
C THR A 72 -21.74 -12.76 6.28
N GLU A 73 -22.74 -13.61 6.49
CA GLU A 73 -22.59 -15.07 6.54
C GLU A 73 -22.75 -15.72 5.15
N ASN A 74 -23.16 -14.94 4.14
CA ASN A 74 -23.33 -15.45 2.79
C ASN A 74 -21.97 -15.86 2.19
N LEU A 75 -21.91 -17.07 1.63
CA LEU A 75 -20.70 -17.65 1.02
C LEU A 75 -20.66 -17.48 -0.50
N ASP A 76 -21.39 -16.50 -1.03
CA ASP A 76 -21.43 -16.21 -2.46
C ASP A 76 -20.17 -15.49 -2.95
N GLU A 77 -20.04 -15.39 -4.28
CA GLU A 77 -18.92 -14.71 -4.96
C GLU A 77 -18.89 -13.19 -4.67
N ASP A 78 -20.01 -12.65 -4.18
CA ASP A 78 -20.17 -11.25 -3.77
C ASP A 78 -19.66 -10.99 -2.34
N SER A 79 -19.03 -11.99 -1.71
CA SER A 79 -18.36 -11.87 -0.42
C SER A 79 -16.83 -11.94 -0.52
N TYR A 80 -16.13 -11.26 0.39
CA TYR A 80 -14.67 -11.34 0.54
C TYR A 80 -14.25 -11.20 2.00
N PHE A 81 -13.02 -11.57 2.35
CA PHE A 81 -12.50 -11.38 3.71
C PHE A 81 -11.80 -10.03 3.84
N GLU A 82 -12.07 -9.34 4.92
CA GLU A 82 -11.48 -8.04 5.29
C GLU A 82 -11.02 -8.08 6.75
N LEU A 83 -10.03 -7.26 7.10
CA LEU A 83 -9.53 -7.14 8.48
C LEU A 83 -10.43 -6.20 9.31
N PHE A 84 -10.88 -6.66 10.47
CA PHE A 84 -11.66 -5.89 11.44
C PHE A 84 -10.91 -5.83 12.77
N LEU A 85 -11.08 -4.72 13.49
CA LEU A 85 -10.71 -4.69 14.91
C LEU A 85 -11.76 -5.46 15.69
N ASP A 86 -11.32 -6.30 16.63
CA ASP A 86 -12.21 -6.99 17.56
C ASP A 86 -12.86 -5.92 18.47
N GLU A 87 -14.19 -5.87 18.49
CA GLU A 87 -15.00 -5.03 19.40
C GLU A 87 -15.33 -5.74 20.72
#